data_AF-A0A925BGH3-F1
#
_entry.id   AF-A0A925BGH3-F1
#
_cell.length_a   1.000
_cell.length_b   1.000
_cell.length_c   1.000
_cell.angle_alpha   90.00
_cell.angle_beta   90.00
_cell.angle_gamma   90.00
#
_symmetry.space_group_name_H-M   'P 1'
#
loop_
_entity.id
_entity.type
_entity.pdbx_description
1 polymer ?
#
loop_
_entity_poly.entity_id
_entity_poly.type
_entity_poly.pdbx_seq_one_letter_code
_entity_poly.pdbx_strand_id
1 'polypeptide(L)'
;MDKWEYLSTFVQANVRAKGVREYLKQHRPDMKKVPRYAPETMLPELNGLGEQGWELVHMQPVPRGSKGDILFSGEDRVWSNIYFCVFKRRKGSPNPPPTMDPPQQVGP
;
A
#
# COMPACT_ATOMS: atom_id res chain seq x y z
N MET A 1 -22.63 -18.47 -6.61
CA MET A 1 -21.46 -18.63 -5.72
C MET A 1 -20.58 -17.42 -5.90
N ASP A 2 -20.22 -16.74 -4.82
CA ASP A 2 -19.29 -15.62 -4.88
C ASP A 2 -17.93 -16.11 -5.35
N LYS A 3 -17.36 -15.44 -6.36
CA LYS A 3 -16.01 -15.69 -6.87
C LYS A 3 -15.10 -14.55 -6.45
N TRP A 4 -13.90 -14.89 -5.98
CA TRP A 4 -12.90 -13.93 -5.53
C TRP A 4 -11.74 -13.83 -6.53
N GLU A 5 -11.21 -12.64 -6.68
CA GLU A 5 -9.91 -12.36 -7.29
C GLU A 5 -8.93 -12.04 -6.17
N TYR A 6 -7.71 -12.59 -6.23
CA TYR A 6 -6.67 -12.38 -5.23
C TYR A 6 -5.47 -11.66 -5.85
N LEU A 7 -4.87 -10.75 -5.09
CA LEU A 7 -3.64 -10.05 -5.42
C LEU A 7 -2.62 -10.31 -4.32
N SER A 8 -1.48 -10.89 -4.68
CA SER A 8 -0.31 -11.01 -3.80
C SER A 8 0.78 -10.07 -4.27
N THR A 9 1.24 -9.18 -3.39
CA THR A 9 2.29 -8.21 -3.74
C THR A 9 3.18 -7.90 -2.54
N PHE A 10 4.32 -7.29 -2.81
CA PHE A 10 5.19 -6.75 -1.78
C PHE A 10 5.00 -5.25 -1.69
N VAL A 11 4.70 -4.76 -0.49
CA VAL A 11 4.61 -3.33 -0.20
C VAL A 11 5.84 -2.93 0.63
N GLN A 12 6.51 -1.84 0.26
CA GLN A 12 7.73 -1.41 0.95
C GLN A 12 7.50 -0.11 1.72
N ALA A 13 7.77 -0.13 3.02
CA ALA A 13 7.82 1.07 3.83
C ALA A 13 9.06 1.90 3.48
N ASN A 14 8.90 3.04 2.81
CA ASN A 14 9.99 3.95 2.47
C ASN A 14 9.50 5.38 2.21
N VAL A 15 9.79 6.32 3.11
CA VAL A 15 9.41 7.74 2.96
C VAL A 15 10.04 8.43 1.73
N ARG A 16 11.09 7.84 1.15
CA ARG A 16 11.75 8.36 -0.06
C ARG A 16 11.10 7.86 -1.36
N ALA A 17 10.13 6.94 -1.29
CA ALA A 17 9.36 6.57 -2.46
C ALA A 17 8.56 7.77 -2.97
N LYS A 18 8.37 7.83 -4.29
CA LYS A 18 7.77 8.98 -4.99
C LYS A 18 6.38 9.27 -4.42
N GLY A 19 6.12 10.54 -4.07
CA GLY A 19 4.80 11.00 -3.61
C GLY A 19 4.46 10.66 -2.15
N VAL A 20 5.22 9.79 -1.47
CA VAL A 20 4.91 9.37 -0.10
C VAL A 20 4.99 10.53 0.89
N ARG A 21 6.02 11.37 0.76
CA ARG A 21 6.22 12.51 1.66
C ARG A 21 5.09 13.53 1.51
N GLU A 22 4.68 13.80 0.28
CA GLU A 22 3.60 14.73 -0.05
C GLU A 22 2.27 14.19 0.48
N TYR A 23 1.99 12.91 0.23
CA TYR A 23 0.81 12.23 0.75
C TYR A 23 0.71 12.31 2.27
N LEU A 24 1.80 12.00 2.99
CA LEU A 24 1.81 12.04 4.45
C LEU A 24 1.65 13.45 5.01
N LYS A 25 2.20 14.48 4.36
CA LYS A 25 1.96 15.88 4.78
C LYS A 25 0.47 16.24 4.68
N GLN A 26 -0.22 15.74 3.66
CA GLN A 26 -1.63 16.00 3.43
C GLN A 26 -2.55 15.18 4.35
N HIS A 27 -2.26 13.89 4.53
CA HIS A 27 -3.16 12.95 5.21
C HIS A 27 -2.77 12.66 6.68
N ARG A 28 -1.53 12.95 7.07
CA ARG A 28 -0.98 12.75 8.42
C ARG A 28 -0.20 13.99 8.90
N PRO A 29 -0.83 15.18 8.94
CA PRO A 29 -0.16 16.43 9.33
C PRO A 29 0.33 16.42 10.79
N ASP A 30 -0.19 15.51 11.62
CA ASP A 30 0.25 15.25 12.99
C ASP A 30 1.70 14.73 13.07
N MET A 31 2.18 14.06 12.01
CA MET A 31 3.50 13.45 11.98
C MET A 31 4.61 14.46 11.64
N LYS A 32 5.08 15.20 12.63
CA LYS A 32 6.17 16.19 12.49
C LYS A 32 7.47 15.63 11.91
N LYS A 33 7.81 14.37 12.22
CA LYS A 33 9.00 13.67 11.74
C LYS A 33 8.65 12.23 11.41
N VAL A 34 8.61 11.90 10.14
CA VAL A 34 8.31 10.53 9.66
C VAL A 34 9.61 9.72 9.60
N PRO A 35 9.74 8.62 10.37
CA PRO A 35 10.88 7.69 10.21
C PRO A 35 10.92 7.10 8.81
N ARG A 36 12.13 6.83 8.30
CA ARG A 36 12.33 6.40 6.90
C ARG A 36 11.51 5.17 6.52
N TYR A 37 11.40 4.21 7.43
CA TYR A 37 10.78 2.91 7.23
C TYR A 37 9.52 2.74 8.10
N ALA A 38 8.89 3.84 8.51
CA ALA A 38 7.66 3.81 9.29
C ALA A 38 6.52 3.17 8.48
N PRO A 39 5.69 2.29 9.05
CA PRO A 39 4.62 1.62 8.31
C PRO A 39 3.65 2.58 7.60
N GLU A 40 3.45 3.79 8.14
CA GLU A 40 2.62 4.84 7.56
C GLU A 40 3.08 5.25 6.15
N THR A 41 4.36 5.07 5.83
CA THR A 41 4.89 5.34 4.49
C THR A 41 4.29 4.44 3.40
N MET A 42 3.60 3.36 3.78
CA MET A 42 2.88 2.48 2.86
C MET A 42 1.44 2.91 2.59
N LEU A 43 0.90 3.88 3.36
CA LEU A 43 -0.49 4.34 3.22
C LEU A 43 -0.87 4.75 1.79
N PRO A 44 -0.05 5.45 1.01
CA PRO A 44 -0.45 5.83 -0.36
C PRO A 44 -0.75 4.61 -1.24
N GLU A 45 0.07 3.57 -1.14
CA GLU A 45 -0.10 2.34 -1.93
C GLU A 45 -1.27 1.50 -1.40
N LEU A 46 -1.37 1.33 -0.08
CA LEU A 46 -2.45 0.55 0.54
C LEU A 46 -3.82 1.19 0.28
N ASN A 47 -3.93 2.52 0.41
CA ASN A 47 -5.16 3.24 0.16
C ASN A 47 -5.49 3.24 -1.34
N GLY A 48 -4.49 3.39 -2.23
CA GLY A 48 -4.71 3.27 -3.67
C GLY A 48 -5.20 1.88 -4.10
N LEU A 49 -4.82 0.81 -3.38
CA LEU A 49 -5.39 -0.53 -3.58
C LEU A 49 -6.83 -0.60 -3.04
N GLY A 50 -7.10 -0.02 -1.87
CA GLY A 50 -8.45 0.11 -1.32
C GLY A 50 -9.41 0.85 -2.27
N GLU A 51 -8.95 1.93 -2.88
CA GLU A 51 -9.67 2.71 -3.88
C GLU A 51 -9.98 1.89 -5.15
N GLN A 52 -9.17 0.88 -5.48
CA GLN A 52 -9.44 -0.05 -6.58
C GLN A 52 -10.38 -1.21 -6.19
N GLY A 53 -10.91 -1.18 -4.97
CA GLY A 53 -11.80 -2.20 -4.42
C GLY A 53 -11.07 -3.42 -3.83
N TRP A 54 -9.76 -3.34 -3.61
CA TRP A 54 -9.01 -4.41 -2.93
C TRP A 54 -9.16 -4.31 -1.41
N GLU A 55 -9.48 -5.43 -0.79
CA GLU A 55 -9.51 -5.60 0.67
C GLU A 55 -8.23 -6.32 1.12
N LEU A 56 -7.44 -5.71 2.01
CA LEU A 56 -6.26 -6.34 2.61
C LEU A 56 -6.69 -7.47 3.55
N VAL A 57 -6.16 -8.68 3.35
CA VAL A 57 -6.50 -9.86 4.17
C VAL A 57 -5.33 -10.47 4.92
N HIS A 58 -4.10 -10.23 4.46
CA HIS A 58 -2.89 -10.69 5.12
C HIS A 58 -1.76 -9.70 4.92
N MET A 59 -0.95 -9.51 5.96
CA MET A 59 0.23 -8.67 5.92
C MET A 59 1.27 -9.21 6.91
N GLN A 60 2.49 -9.46 6.44
CA GLN A 60 3.59 -9.87 7.30
C GLN A 60 4.92 -9.27 6.82
N PRO A 61 5.82 -8.86 7.75
CA PRO A 61 7.16 -8.45 7.38
C PRO A 61 7.95 -9.66 6.86
N VAL A 62 8.67 -9.49 5.75
CA VAL A 62 9.49 -10.56 5.15
C VAL A 62 10.84 -10.03 4.69
N PRO A 63 11.93 -10.79 4.87
CA PRO A 63 13.14 -10.57 4.08
C PRO A 63 12.86 -10.93 2.61
N ARG A 64 13.25 -10.06 1.68
CA ARG A 64 13.05 -10.26 0.23
C ARG A 64 14.37 -10.16 -0.51
N GLY A 65 14.70 -11.19 -1.28
CA GLY A 65 15.82 -11.22 -2.21
C GLY A 65 15.54 -10.38 -3.48
N SER A 66 16.60 -10.09 -4.24
CA SER A 66 16.50 -9.25 -5.44
C SER A 66 15.66 -9.88 -6.56
N LYS A 67 15.39 -11.19 -6.50
CA LYS A 67 14.55 -11.92 -7.48
C LYS A 67 13.10 -12.12 -7.00
N GLY A 68 12.70 -11.54 -5.87
CA GLY A 68 11.36 -11.71 -5.29
C GLY A 68 11.20 -12.96 -4.44
N ASP A 69 12.28 -13.70 -4.22
CA ASP A 69 12.41 -14.80 -3.29
C ASP A 69 12.34 -14.33 -1.82
N ILE A 70 11.78 -15.16 -0.94
CA ILE A 70 11.72 -14.91 0.50
C ILE A 70 12.83 -15.75 1.16
N LEU A 71 13.78 -15.08 1.80
CA LEU A 71 14.90 -15.75 2.48
C LEU A 71 14.56 -16.02 3.94
N PHE A 72 14.25 -17.27 4.28
CA PHE A 72 14.20 -17.67 5.69
C PHE A 72 15.65 -17.94 6.15
N SER A 73 16.22 -17.01 6.91
CA SER A 73 17.46 -17.29 7.67
C SER A 73 17.08 -17.95 9.01
N GLY A 74 18.01 -18.71 9.59
CA GLY A 74 17.90 -19.31 10.92
C GLY A 74 17.89 -18.25 12.03
N GLU A 75 18.47 -18.53 13.21
CA GLU A 75 18.37 -17.74 14.46
C GLU A 75 18.72 -16.22 14.39
N ASP A 76 19.14 -15.71 13.23
CA ASP A 76 19.50 -14.32 13.02
C ASP A 76 18.27 -13.40 12.88
N ARG A 77 18.26 -12.32 13.69
CA ARG A 77 17.26 -11.27 13.59
C ARG A 77 17.56 -10.34 12.42
N VAL A 78 16.75 -10.42 11.35
CA VAL A 78 16.86 -9.55 10.19
C VAL A 78 15.82 -8.42 10.25
N TRP A 79 16.27 -7.17 10.12
CA TRP A 79 15.38 -6.03 9.91
C TRP A 79 14.88 -6.01 8.47
N SER A 80 13.57 -5.92 8.28
CA SER A 80 12.96 -5.70 6.97
C SER A 80 12.01 -4.51 7.02
N ASN A 81 11.98 -3.75 5.92
CA ASN A 81 10.97 -2.74 5.64
C ASN A 81 10.02 -3.17 4.52
N ILE A 82 10.02 -4.46 4.15
CA ILE A 82 9.21 -5.06 3.09
C ILE A 82 8.16 -5.97 3.72
N TYR A 83 6.93 -5.85 3.23
CA TYR A 83 5.79 -6.62 3.70
C TYR A 83 5.21 -7.42 2.55
N PHE A 84 5.01 -8.72 2.77
CA PHE A 84 4.19 -9.54 1.88
C PHE A 84 2.73 -9.33 2.24
N CYS A 85 1.96 -8.84 1.28
CA CYS A 85 0.55 -8.52 1.44
C CYS A 85 -0.30 -9.37 0.49
N VAL A 86 -1.43 -9.85 1.00
CA VAL A 86 -2.46 -10.50 0.19
C VAL A 86 -3.74 -9.69 0.30
N PHE A 87 -4.36 -9.44 -0.84
CA PHE A 87 -5.61 -8.74 -0.99
C PHE A 87 -6.63 -9.64 -1.70
N LYS A 88 -7.91 -9.38 -1.48
CA LYS A 88 -9.02 -9.99 -2.22
C LYS A 88 -9.99 -8.92 -2.72
N ARG A 89 -10.71 -9.21 -3.80
CA ARG A 89 -11.91 -8.46 -4.23
C ARG A 89 -12.90 -9.38 -4.93
N ARG A 90 -14.17 -8.95 -5.06
CA ARG A 90 -15.19 -9.75 -5.75
C ARG A 90 -14.94 -9.75 -7.26
N LYS A 91 -15.01 -10.92 -7.90
CA LYS A 91 -14.87 -11.04 -9.35
C LYS A 91 -16.11 -10.45 -10.02
N GLY A 92 -15.93 -9.42 -10.85
CA GLY A 92 -17.02 -8.72 -11.53
C GLY A 92 -17.57 -7.51 -10.77
N SER A 93 -16.95 -7.10 -9.66
CA SER A 93 -17.20 -5.74 -9.14
C SER A 93 -16.70 -4.73 -10.18
N PRO A 94 -17.53 -3.76 -10.61
CA PRO A 94 -17.03 -2.67 -11.44
C PRO A 94 -15.86 -2.02 -10.69
N ASN A 95 -14.72 -1.83 -11.36
CA ASN A 95 -13.70 -0.93 -10.84
C ASN A 95 -14.43 0.39 -10.55
N PRO A 96 -14.32 0.98 -9.35
CA PRO A 96 -14.87 2.30 -9.14
C PRO A 96 -14.25 3.22 -10.21
N PRO A 97 -15.07 4.04 -10.89
CA PRO A 97 -14.53 4.96 -11.88
C PRO A 97 -13.47 5.83 -11.21
N PRO A 98 -12.37 6.17 -11.90
CA PRO A 98 -11.43 7.15 -11.38
C PRO A 98 -12.23 8.37 -10.98
N THR A 99 -12.09 8.79 -9.72
CA THR A 99 -12.82 9.91 -9.13
C THR A 99 -12.66 11.10 -10.08
N MET A 100 -13.71 11.41 -10.84
CA MET A 100 -13.72 12.63 -11.64
C MET A 100 -13.66 13.77 -10.64
N ASP A 101 -12.58 14.55 -10.68
CA ASP A 101 -12.50 15.80 -9.92
C ASP A 101 -13.81 16.57 -10.14
N PRO A 102 -14.47 17.05 -9.08
CA PRO A 102 -15.69 17.82 -9.24
C PRO A 102 -15.39 19.00 -10.17
N PRO A 103 -16.27 19.30 -11.16
CA PRO A 103 -16.02 20.38 -12.09
C PRO A 103 -15.76 21.66 -11.30
N GLN A 104 -14.60 22.28 -11.56
CA GLN A 104 -14.28 23.60 -11.03
C GLN A 104 -15.44 24.51 -11.42
N GLN A 105 -16.21 24.97 -10.43
CA GLN A 105 -17.17 26.04 -10.63
C GLN A 105 -16.38 27.27 -11.08
N VAL A 106 -16.47 27.59 -12.37
CA VAL A 106 -16.05 28.88 -12.89
C VAL A 106 -17.08 29.87 -12.35
N GLY A 107 -16.65 30.67 -11.37
CA GLY A 107 -17.48 31.72 -10.79
C GLY A 107 -17.85 32.79 -11.84
N PRO A 108 -18.91 33.57 -11.56
CA PRO A 108 -19.43 34.59 -12.47
C PRO A 108 -18.45 35.73 -12.75
#